data_AF-A0A942E8Q4-F1
#
_entry.id   AF-A0A942E8Q4-F1
#
_cell.length_a   1.000
_cell.length_b   1.000
_cell.length_c   1.000
_cell.angle_alpha   90.00
_cell.angle_beta   90.00
_cell.angle_gamma   90.00
#
_symmetry.space_group_name_H-M   'P 1'
#
loop_
_entity.id
_entity.type
_entity.pdbx_description
1 polymer ?
#
loop_
_entity_poly.entity_id
_entity_poly.type
_entity_poly.pdbx_seq_one_letter_code
_entity_poly.pdbx_strand_id
1 'polypeptide(L)'
;MSEFVSWRDYWIFASDVIQKRRFLRTDRGEAFLAAVTESSKKRVNLMPAGTELWRAQRGCNYAPDSDSGTERPVPFPAERMKPLADRAQEGRVNPKGIACLYLANGPDTAISETRAGIGERVSLANFRTKADSRLVDCIHQQEEPLYLDEPDSASKERAVWSYMNRAFSSPVGRAEDRADYAPTQVLAEVFKGLGFDGIIYRSAFGTDGYNLALFDLDSADPVGRWVYRVDDVAYKVSIDR
;
A
#
# COMPACT_ATOMS: atom_id res chain seq x y z
N MET A 1 -28.64 6.78 -5.16
CA MET A 1 -27.19 6.53 -5.17
C MET A 1 -26.82 6.00 -3.80
N SER A 2 -25.93 5.01 -3.71
CA SER A 2 -25.51 4.47 -2.40
C SER A 2 -24.59 5.47 -1.71
N GLU A 3 -24.92 5.86 -0.48
CA GLU A 3 -24.15 6.83 0.31
C GLU A 3 -23.78 6.24 1.67
N PHE A 4 -22.74 6.82 2.31
CA PHE A 4 -22.36 6.46 3.66
C PHE A 4 -23.44 6.88 4.66
N VAL A 5 -23.84 5.94 5.51
CA VAL A 5 -24.84 6.16 6.56
C VAL A 5 -24.22 7.03 7.67
N SER A 6 -22.98 6.72 8.05
CA SER A 6 -22.24 7.37 9.13
C SER A 6 -20.79 7.69 8.74
N TRP A 7 -20.23 8.76 9.32
CA TRP A 7 -18.78 9.02 9.22
C TRP A 7 -17.93 7.90 9.85
N ARG A 8 -18.53 7.05 10.69
CA ARG A 8 -17.89 5.89 11.35
C ARG A 8 -17.98 4.58 10.55
N ASP A 9 -18.59 4.57 9.37
CA ASP A 9 -18.91 3.33 8.68
C ASP A 9 -17.68 2.46 8.38
N TYR A 10 -16.52 3.06 8.08
CA TYR A 10 -15.27 2.30 7.92
C TYR A 10 -14.91 1.51 9.19
N TRP A 11 -14.95 2.14 10.37
CA TRP A 11 -14.61 1.49 11.64
C TRP A 11 -15.55 0.34 11.98
N ILE A 12 -16.84 0.53 11.69
CA ILE A 12 -17.87 -0.48 11.93
C ILE A 12 -17.68 -1.65 10.97
N PHE A 13 -17.42 -1.38 9.69
CA PHE A 13 -17.05 -2.39 8.71
C PHE A 13 -15.78 -3.14 9.11
N ALA A 14 -14.73 -2.43 9.51
CA ALA A 14 -13.45 -3.02 9.91
C ALA A 14 -13.58 -3.89 11.17
N SER A 15 -14.38 -3.47 12.15
CA SER A 15 -14.66 -4.29 13.34
C SER A 15 -15.41 -5.57 12.99
N ASP A 16 -16.44 -5.50 12.14
CA ASP A 16 -17.19 -6.68 11.67
C ASP A 16 -16.28 -7.63 10.87
N VAL A 17 -15.54 -7.05 9.91
CA VAL A 17 -14.23 -7.42 9.36
C VAL A 17 -13.43 -8.47 10.14
N ILE A 18 -12.84 -7.93 11.21
CA ILE A 18 -11.78 -8.52 12.01
C ILE A 18 -12.36 -9.51 13.03
N GLN A 19 -13.50 -9.18 13.65
CA GLN A 19 -13.95 -9.81 14.90
C GLN A 19 -15.20 -10.68 14.78
N LYS A 20 -16.02 -10.52 13.72
CA LYS A 20 -17.33 -11.18 13.65
C LYS A 20 -17.47 -12.08 12.44
N ARG A 21 -17.41 -11.51 11.24
CA ARG A 21 -17.66 -12.24 9.99
C ARG A 21 -16.84 -11.67 8.84
N ARG A 22 -15.71 -12.34 8.59
CA ARG A 22 -14.75 -11.95 7.55
C ARG A 22 -15.22 -12.30 6.14
N PHE A 23 -15.85 -13.46 5.99
CA PHE A 23 -16.19 -14.03 4.67
C PHE A 23 -17.64 -13.75 4.27
N LEU A 24 -18.55 -13.68 5.24
CA LEU A 24 -19.96 -13.38 5.03
C LEU A 24 -20.23 -11.95 5.47
N ARG A 25 -20.92 -11.18 4.63
CA ARG A 25 -21.17 -9.76 4.87
C ARG A 25 -22.49 -9.53 5.60
N THR A 26 -22.55 -8.40 6.29
CA THR A 26 -23.75 -7.88 6.97
C THR A 26 -24.50 -6.99 5.98
N ASP A 27 -25.80 -6.77 6.17
CA ASP A 27 -26.52 -5.79 5.34
C ASP A 27 -25.86 -4.40 5.42
N ARG A 28 -25.34 -4.04 6.59
CA ARG A 28 -24.57 -2.79 6.79
C ARG A 28 -23.21 -2.82 6.09
N GLY A 29 -22.53 -3.96 6.09
CA GLY A 29 -21.26 -4.16 5.39
C GLY A 29 -21.45 -4.10 3.87
N GLU A 30 -22.51 -4.71 3.34
CA GLU A 30 -22.87 -4.59 1.92
C GLU A 30 -23.23 -3.14 1.56
N ALA A 31 -24.02 -2.46 2.39
CA ALA A 31 -24.33 -1.04 2.17
C ALA A 31 -23.08 -0.15 2.17
N PHE A 32 -22.14 -0.41 3.08
CA PHE A 32 -20.84 0.27 3.11
C PHE A 32 -20.04 0.04 1.83
N LEU A 33 -19.88 -1.22 1.38
CA LEU A 33 -19.14 -1.54 0.16
C LEU A 33 -19.83 -0.98 -1.09
N ALA A 34 -21.16 -0.89 -1.11
CA ALA A 34 -21.91 -0.24 -2.17
C ALA A 34 -21.64 1.29 -2.21
N ALA A 35 -21.56 1.94 -1.05
CA ALA A 35 -21.19 3.37 -0.95
C ALA A 35 -19.72 3.62 -1.34
N VAL A 36 -18.79 2.73 -0.96
CA VAL A 36 -17.40 2.75 -1.43
C VAL A 36 -17.34 2.59 -2.94
N THR A 37 -18.07 1.63 -3.49
CA THR A 37 -18.14 1.39 -4.94
C THR A 37 -18.61 2.64 -5.68
N GLU A 38 -19.70 3.26 -5.24
CA GLU A 38 -20.23 4.47 -5.87
C GLU A 38 -19.25 5.64 -5.76
N SER A 39 -18.74 5.92 -4.56
CA SER A 39 -17.83 7.04 -4.32
C SER A 39 -16.43 6.84 -4.92
N SER A 40 -16.01 5.61 -5.21
CA SER A 40 -14.72 5.33 -5.89
C SER A 40 -14.69 5.79 -7.34
N LYS A 41 -15.85 5.93 -7.99
CA LYS A 41 -15.95 6.34 -9.41
C LYS A 41 -15.37 7.73 -9.67
N LYS A 42 -15.36 8.61 -8.67
CA LYS A 42 -14.75 9.95 -8.73
C LYS A 42 -13.32 10.01 -8.20
N ARG A 43 -12.75 8.88 -7.78
CA ARG A 43 -11.40 8.74 -7.23
C ARG A 43 -10.54 7.89 -8.16
N VAL A 44 -10.51 8.28 -9.43
CA VAL A 44 -9.75 7.58 -10.46
C VAL A 44 -8.47 8.37 -10.75
N ASN A 45 -7.33 7.73 -10.53
CA ASN A 45 -6.03 8.23 -10.95
C ASN A 45 -5.59 7.43 -12.18
N LEU A 46 -5.40 8.13 -13.31
CA LEU A 46 -4.89 7.54 -14.53
C LEU A 46 -3.37 7.70 -14.57
N MET A 47 -2.68 6.59 -14.36
CA MET A 47 -1.22 6.54 -14.42
C MET A 47 -0.80 6.12 -15.84
N PRO A 48 -0.05 6.94 -16.58
CA PRO A 48 0.32 6.61 -17.94
C PRO A 48 1.35 5.47 -18.02
N ALA A 49 1.40 4.80 -19.18
CA ALA A 49 2.50 3.91 -19.53
C ALA A 49 3.85 4.64 -19.46
N GLY A 50 4.91 3.92 -19.11
CA GLY A 50 6.25 4.50 -18.97
C GLY A 50 6.50 5.24 -17.66
N THR A 51 5.55 5.26 -16.72
CA THR A 51 5.72 5.89 -15.41
C THR A 51 6.82 5.17 -14.62
N GLU A 52 7.73 5.96 -14.06
CA GLU A 52 8.85 5.48 -13.24
C GLU A 52 8.42 5.34 -11.77
N LEU A 53 8.67 4.15 -11.22
CA LEU A 53 8.31 3.75 -9.86
C LEU A 53 9.47 3.00 -9.22
N TRP A 54 9.39 2.78 -7.91
CA TRP A 54 10.53 2.26 -7.13
C TRP A 54 10.10 1.16 -6.18
N ARG A 55 10.95 0.15 -6.03
CA ARG A 55 10.77 -0.92 -5.05
C ARG A 55 12.09 -1.27 -4.41
N ALA A 56 12.08 -1.42 -3.10
CA ALA A 56 13.27 -1.79 -2.34
C ALA A 56 13.05 -3.09 -1.57
N GLN A 57 14.15 -3.82 -1.34
CA GLN A 57 14.19 -5.01 -0.50
C GLN A 57 15.42 -4.98 0.39
N ARG A 58 15.27 -5.41 1.66
CA ARG A 58 16.41 -5.55 2.58
C ARG A 58 17.37 -6.61 2.08
N GLY A 59 18.66 -6.30 2.16
CA GLY A 59 19.77 -7.14 1.73
C GLY A 59 20.22 -6.88 0.30
N CYS A 60 21.26 -7.62 -0.07
CA CYS A 60 21.86 -7.64 -1.39
C CYS A 60 22.50 -9.02 -1.61
N ASN A 61 22.92 -9.30 -2.84
CA ASN A 61 23.82 -10.41 -3.13
C ASN A 61 25.28 -9.93 -3.02
N TYR A 62 26.21 -10.87 -3.15
CA TYR A 62 27.64 -10.60 -3.24
C TYR A 62 28.18 -11.27 -4.51
N ALA A 63 29.10 -10.59 -5.19
CA ALA A 63 29.76 -11.11 -6.38
C ALA A 63 31.26 -10.85 -6.30
N PRO A 64 32.09 -11.70 -6.94
CA PRO A 64 33.53 -11.47 -7.00
C PRO A 64 33.84 -10.11 -7.61
N ASP A 65 34.78 -9.41 -7.00
CA ASP A 65 35.39 -8.19 -7.50
C ASP A 65 36.68 -8.56 -8.24
N SER A 66 36.71 -8.27 -9.55
CA SER A 66 37.82 -8.62 -10.43
C SER A 66 39.13 -7.95 -10.03
N ASP A 67 39.05 -6.82 -9.34
CA ASP A 67 40.20 -5.93 -9.15
C ASP A 67 40.87 -6.15 -7.78
N SER A 68 40.12 -6.61 -6.78
CA SER A 68 40.61 -6.79 -5.40
C SER A 68 40.68 -8.26 -4.95
N GLY A 69 40.07 -9.19 -5.69
CA GLY A 69 39.92 -10.59 -5.26
C GLY A 69 38.97 -10.75 -4.05
N THR A 70 38.23 -9.70 -3.68
CA THR A 70 37.21 -9.74 -2.61
C THR A 70 35.81 -9.84 -3.20
N GLU A 71 34.79 -10.04 -2.37
CA GLU A 71 33.40 -9.90 -2.82
C GLU A 71 32.92 -8.46 -2.65
N ARG A 72 32.11 -7.99 -3.61
CA ARG A 72 31.41 -6.70 -3.54
C ARG A 72 29.89 -6.89 -3.52
N PRO A 73 29.15 -6.01 -2.82
CA PRO A 73 27.70 -6.08 -2.81
C PRO A 73 27.11 -5.75 -4.17
N VAL A 74 26.14 -6.54 -4.62
CA VAL A 74 25.41 -6.35 -5.88
C VAL A 74 23.90 -6.47 -5.63
N PRO A 75 23.05 -5.76 -6.38
CA PRO A 75 21.62 -5.77 -6.10
C PRO A 75 21.03 -7.14 -6.37
N PHE A 76 19.89 -7.43 -5.74
CA PHE A 76 19.12 -8.61 -6.11
C PHE A 76 18.78 -8.64 -7.61
N PRO A 77 18.67 -9.84 -8.20
CA PRO A 77 18.33 -9.99 -9.61
C PRO A 77 16.89 -9.50 -9.89
N ALA A 78 16.58 -9.22 -11.16
CA ALA A 78 15.31 -8.64 -11.59
C ALA A 78 14.10 -9.44 -11.10
N GLU A 79 14.20 -10.76 -11.21
CA GLU A 79 13.17 -11.74 -10.89
C GLU A 79 12.84 -11.70 -9.40
N ARG A 80 13.86 -11.52 -8.55
CA ARG A 80 13.68 -11.39 -7.10
C ARG A 80 13.04 -10.05 -6.73
N MET A 81 13.15 -9.03 -7.56
CA MET A 81 12.52 -7.73 -7.30
C MET A 81 11.00 -7.77 -7.51
N LYS A 82 10.45 -8.77 -8.20
CA LYS A 82 9.02 -9.05 -8.23
C LYS A 82 8.62 -10.03 -7.10
N PRO A 83 7.41 -9.92 -6.51
CA PRO A 83 6.87 -10.94 -5.62
C PRO A 83 6.74 -12.29 -6.34
N LEU A 84 6.87 -13.39 -5.59
CA LEU A 84 6.51 -14.72 -6.09
C LEU A 84 4.98 -14.85 -6.13
N ALA A 85 4.45 -15.26 -7.28
CA ALA A 85 3.00 -15.34 -7.51
C ALA A 85 2.27 -16.27 -6.54
N ASP A 86 2.88 -17.40 -6.18
CA ASP A 86 2.30 -18.46 -5.33
C ASP A 86 2.70 -18.36 -3.85
N ARG A 87 3.62 -17.46 -3.49
CA ARG A 87 4.21 -17.36 -2.14
C ARG A 87 4.19 -15.95 -1.58
N ALA A 88 3.24 -15.14 -2.04
CA ALA A 88 3.05 -13.80 -1.50
C ALA A 88 2.70 -13.87 -0.02
N GLN A 89 3.46 -13.11 0.78
CA GLN A 89 3.11 -12.83 2.16
C GLN A 89 1.85 -11.96 2.19
N GLU A 90 1.15 -12.03 3.31
CA GLU A 90 0.02 -11.15 3.57
C GLU A 90 0.48 -9.69 3.62
N GLY A 91 -0.26 -8.82 2.96
CA GLY A 91 -0.04 -7.38 2.94
C GLY A 91 -1.33 -6.59 3.08
N ARG A 92 -1.19 -5.26 3.05
CA ARG A 92 -2.32 -4.31 3.20
C ARG A 92 -3.39 -4.50 2.13
N VAL A 93 -2.96 -4.79 0.92
CA VAL A 93 -3.80 -4.89 -0.28
C VAL A 93 -4.12 -6.35 -0.64
N ASN A 94 -3.33 -7.32 -0.17
CA ASN A 94 -3.43 -8.70 -0.63
C ASN A 94 -3.40 -9.71 0.54
N PRO A 95 -4.28 -10.73 0.53
CA PRO A 95 -4.16 -11.85 1.44
C PRO A 95 -2.97 -12.74 1.07
N LYS A 96 -2.57 -13.63 2.00
CA LYS A 96 -1.54 -14.64 1.75
C LYS A 96 -1.89 -15.49 0.53
N GLY A 97 -0.92 -15.69 -0.38
CA GLY A 97 -1.09 -16.49 -1.60
C GLY A 97 -1.69 -15.74 -2.80
N ILE A 98 -2.11 -14.48 -2.63
CA ILE A 98 -2.48 -13.61 -3.75
C ILE A 98 -1.41 -12.52 -3.84
N ALA A 99 -0.64 -12.48 -4.94
CA ALA A 99 0.45 -11.51 -5.07
C ALA A 99 -0.03 -10.16 -5.61
N CYS A 100 0.57 -9.07 -5.10
CA CYS A 100 0.45 -7.72 -5.65
C CYS A 100 1.83 -7.06 -5.73
N LEU A 101 2.03 -6.22 -6.74
CA LEU A 101 3.27 -5.50 -6.95
C LEU A 101 3.22 -4.15 -6.23
N TYR A 102 3.74 -4.12 -5.01
CA TYR A 102 3.97 -2.89 -4.25
C TYR A 102 5.15 -2.10 -4.82
N LEU A 103 4.91 -0.81 -5.08
CA LEU A 103 5.85 0.18 -5.60
C LEU A 103 5.65 1.51 -4.86
N ALA A 104 6.63 2.40 -4.94
CA ALA A 104 6.61 3.75 -4.41
C ALA A 104 6.91 4.77 -5.50
N ASN A 105 6.49 6.02 -5.30
CA ASN A 105 6.71 7.11 -6.25
C ASN A 105 8.15 7.65 -6.28
N GLY A 106 8.98 7.27 -5.31
CA GLY A 106 10.36 7.74 -5.21
C GLY A 106 11.29 6.71 -4.55
N PRO A 107 12.61 6.82 -4.81
CA PRO A 107 13.60 5.91 -4.27
C PRO A 107 13.66 5.95 -2.75
N ASP A 108 13.62 7.15 -2.16
CA ASP A 108 13.69 7.34 -0.69
C ASP A 108 12.46 6.74 0.01
N THR A 109 11.28 6.90 -0.60
CA THR A 109 10.02 6.29 -0.12
C THR A 109 10.09 4.76 -0.18
N ALA A 110 10.63 4.20 -1.27
CA ALA A 110 10.81 2.75 -1.37
C ALA A 110 11.77 2.22 -0.29
N ILE A 111 12.91 2.88 -0.09
CA ILE A 111 13.92 2.49 0.90
C ILE A 111 13.34 2.59 2.32
N SER A 112 12.64 3.68 2.65
CA SER A 112 12.09 3.90 3.99
C SER A 112 11.06 2.84 4.39
N GLU A 113 10.22 2.39 3.45
CA GLU A 113 9.25 1.30 3.68
C GLU A 113 9.92 -0.03 4.06
N THR A 114 11.19 -0.25 3.70
CA THR A 114 11.93 -1.46 4.11
C THR A 114 12.27 -1.48 5.59
N ARG A 115 12.32 -0.32 6.24
CA ARG A 115 12.75 -0.14 7.65
C ARG A 115 14.12 -0.75 7.92
N ALA A 116 15.03 -0.66 6.96
CA ALA A 116 16.41 -1.11 7.13
C ALA A 116 17.11 -0.27 8.20
N GLY A 117 17.85 -0.94 9.08
CA GLY A 117 18.64 -0.29 10.13
C GLY A 117 19.94 0.33 9.61
N ILE A 118 20.55 1.21 10.40
CA ILE A 118 21.88 1.77 10.10
C ILE A 118 22.89 0.62 9.87
N GLY A 119 23.67 0.73 8.81
CA GLY A 119 24.64 -0.28 8.37
C GLY A 119 24.06 -1.41 7.52
N GLU A 120 22.74 -1.58 7.47
CA GLU A 120 22.11 -2.57 6.61
C GLU A 120 22.15 -2.14 5.14
N ARG A 121 22.15 -3.14 4.24
CA ARG A 121 22.09 -2.93 2.80
C ARG A 121 20.67 -3.11 2.29
N VAL A 122 20.33 -2.37 1.24
CA VAL A 122 19.04 -2.42 0.56
C VAL A 122 19.27 -2.51 -0.94
N SER A 123 18.63 -3.47 -1.59
CA SER A 123 18.54 -3.54 -3.04
C SER A 123 17.37 -2.69 -3.50
N LEU A 124 17.64 -1.64 -4.26
CA LEU A 124 16.64 -0.77 -4.87
C LEU A 124 16.51 -1.11 -6.34
N ALA A 125 15.27 -1.17 -6.83
CA ALA A 125 14.96 -1.31 -8.25
C ALA A 125 14.01 -0.21 -8.70
N ASN A 126 14.33 0.34 -9.87
CA ASN A 126 13.46 1.22 -10.62
C ASN A 126 12.61 0.38 -11.57
N PHE A 127 11.31 0.64 -11.60
CA PHE A 127 10.30 -0.05 -12.36
C PHE A 127 9.63 0.92 -13.33
N ARG A 128 9.30 0.43 -14.52
CA ARG A 128 8.55 1.18 -15.53
C ARG A 128 7.22 0.49 -15.84
N THR A 129 6.13 1.25 -15.82
CA THR A 129 4.80 0.73 -16.17
C THR A 129 4.71 0.40 -17.66
N LYS A 130 4.02 -0.69 -18.00
CA LYS A 130 3.91 -1.16 -19.40
C LYS A 130 2.76 -0.55 -20.17
N ALA A 131 1.71 -0.15 -19.46
CA ALA A 131 0.47 0.34 -20.01
C ALA A 131 -0.13 1.40 -19.09
N ASP A 132 -1.09 2.15 -19.61
CA ASP A 132 -1.92 3.03 -18.81
C ASP A 132 -2.67 2.20 -17.77
N SER A 133 -2.63 2.64 -16.53
CA SER A 133 -3.24 1.93 -15.39
C SER A 133 -4.27 2.83 -14.71
N ARG A 134 -5.45 2.28 -14.46
CA ARG A 134 -6.53 2.93 -13.75
C ARG A 134 -6.43 2.57 -12.27
N LEU A 135 -5.95 3.50 -11.45
CA LEU A 135 -5.78 3.31 -10.02
C LEU A 135 -6.93 3.97 -9.23
N VAL A 136 -7.34 3.36 -8.12
CA VAL A 136 -8.22 4.04 -7.16
C VAL A 136 -7.38 4.91 -6.23
N ASP A 137 -7.74 6.19 -6.15
CA ASP A 137 -7.05 7.18 -5.34
C ASP A 137 -7.58 7.21 -3.90
N CYS A 138 -6.88 6.48 -3.03
CA CYS A 138 -7.12 6.48 -1.60
C CYS A 138 -6.35 7.59 -0.89
N ILE A 139 -5.51 8.39 -1.56
CA ILE A 139 -4.78 9.47 -0.89
C ILE A 139 -5.79 10.52 -0.40
N HIS A 140 -5.70 10.84 0.89
CA HIS A 140 -6.44 11.96 1.46
C HIS A 140 -5.51 12.88 2.24
N GLN A 141 -5.78 14.19 2.17
CA GLN A 141 -4.94 15.23 2.76
C GLN A 141 -5.41 15.67 4.14
N GLN A 142 -6.68 15.43 4.50
CA GLN A 142 -7.23 15.91 5.77
C GLN A 142 -6.96 14.95 6.91
N GLU A 143 -6.69 15.54 8.09
CA GLU A 143 -6.69 14.83 9.37
C GLU A 143 -8.05 14.17 9.60
N GLU A 144 -8.05 13.04 10.30
CA GLU A 144 -9.25 12.26 10.58
C GLU A 144 -10.29 13.08 11.35
N PRO A 145 -11.37 13.51 10.70
CA PRO A 145 -12.28 14.44 11.33
C PRO A 145 -13.10 13.71 12.40
N LEU A 146 -13.10 14.24 13.61
CA LEU A 146 -13.96 13.76 14.70
C LEU A 146 -15.22 14.61 14.74
N TYR A 147 -16.37 13.99 14.53
CA TYR A 147 -17.67 14.65 14.65
C TYR A 147 -18.42 14.16 15.89
N LEU A 148 -19.05 15.07 16.62
CA LEU A 148 -19.94 14.70 17.74
C LEU A 148 -21.26 14.13 17.22
N ASP A 149 -21.82 14.78 16.20
CA ASP A 149 -23.04 14.38 15.50
C ASP A 149 -22.75 13.90 14.07
N GLU A 150 -23.74 13.30 13.40
CA GLU A 150 -23.59 12.90 12.00
C GLU A 150 -23.53 14.14 11.08
N PRO A 151 -22.43 14.33 10.33
CA PRO A 151 -22.31 15.49 9.45
C PRO A 151 -23.06 15.25 8.13
N ASP A 152 -23.02 16.24 7.23
CA ASP A 152 -23.59 16.11 5.89
C ASP A 152 -22.94 14.97 5.07
N SER A 153 -23.59 14.53 3.98
CA SER A 153 -23.11 13.41 3.15
C SER A 153 -21.69 13.61 2.59
N ALA A 154 -21.31 14.84 2.22
CA ALA A 154 -19.97 15.10 1.68
C ALA A 154 -18.90 15.00 2.79
N SER A 155 -19.21 15.50 3.98
CA SER A 155 -18.36 15.38 5.17
C SER A 155 -18.22 13.94 5.66
N LYS A 156 -19.32 13.15 5.64
CA LYS A 156 -19.27 11.70 5.93
C LYS A 156 -18.35 10.97 4.97
N GLU A 157 -18.50 11.21 3.68
CA GLU A 157 -17.65 10.60 2.68
C GLU A 157 -16.17 10.96 2.88
N ARG A 158 -15.86 12.26 3.07
CA ARG A 158 -14.49 12.69 3.36
C ARG A 158 -13.90 11.95 4.55
N ALA A 159 -14.64 11.87 5.66
CA ALA A 159 -14.22 11.16 6.86
C ALA A 159 -13.91 9.69 6.59
N VAL A 160 -14.83 8.97 5.94
CA VAL A 160 -14.66 7.56 5.61
C VAL A 160 -13.42 7.32 4.75
N TRP A 161 -13.20 8.15 3.73
CA TRP A 161 -12.00 8.04 2.89
C TRP A 161 -10.72 8.43 3.64
N SER A 162 -10.75 9.37 4.60
CA SER A 162 -9.62 9.61 5.51
C SER A 162 -9.26 8.36 6.30
N TYR A 163 -10.25 7.66 6.86
CA TYR A 163 -10.01 6.43 7.63
C TYR A 163 -9.49 5.29 6.75
N MET A 164 -10.02 5.13 5.55
CA MET A 164 -9.51 4.17 4.57
C MET A 164 -8.06 4.49 4.19
N ASN A 165 -7.74 5.75 3.92
CA ASN A 165 -6.36 6.19 3.67
C ASN A 165 -5.44 5.81 4.83
N ARG A 166 -5.82 6.14 6.08
CA ARG A 166 -5.03 5.76 7.26
C ARG A 166 -4.86 4.26 7.35
N ALA A 167 -5.89 3.47 7.07
CA ALA A 167 -5.80 2.02 7.13
C ALA A 167 -4.84 1.44 6.08
N PHE A 168 -4.86 1.95 4.84
CA PHE A 168 -3.89 1.58 3.80
C PHE A 168 -2.48 2.07 4.10
N SER A 169 -2.31 3.19 4.80
CA SER A 169 -0.98 3.72 5.14
C SER A 169 -0.39 3.07 6.40
N SER A 170 -1.21 2.80 7.41
CA SER A 170 -0.73 2.48 8.75
C SER A 170 0.09 1.19 8.76
N PRO A 171 1.26 1.19 9.42
CA PRO A 171 2.02 -0.03 9.62
C PRO A 171 1.28 -0.88 10.66
N VAL A 172 0.78 -2.05 10.30
CA VAL A 172 0.32 -3.01 11.31
C VAL A 172 1.56 -3.55 12.02
N GLY A 173 1.55 -3.47 13.34
CA GLY A 173 2.62 -4.03 14.18
C GLY A 173 2.76 -5.52 13.91
N ARG A 174 3.97 -6.07 14.06
CA ARG A 174 4.22 -7.52 13.90
C ARG A 174 3.52 -8.39 14.98
N ALA A 175 2.60 -7.83 15.76
CA ALA A 175 1.80 -8.59 16.70
C ALA A 175 0.75 -9.38 15.90
N GLU A 176 1.00 -10.67 15.73
CA GLU A 176 0.26 -11.62 14.89
C GLU A 176 -1.18 -11.90 15.36
N ASP A 177 -1.65 -11.23 16.41
CA ASP A 177 -2.89 -11.61 17.12
C ASP A 177 -4.17 -11.07 16.46
N ARG A 178 -4.07 -10.19 15.45
CA ARG A 178 -5.23 -9.58 14.78
C ARG A 178 -5.10 -9.54 13.26
N ALA A 179 -6.20 -9.84 12.57
CA ALA A 179 -6.29 -9.77 11.11
C ALA A 179 -6.51 -8.33 10.63
N ASP A 180 -5.65 -7.40 11.05
CA ASP A 180 -5.82 -5.97 10.84
C ASP A 180 -5.80 -5.55 9.36
N TYR A 181 -5.23 -6.38 8.48
CA TYR A 181 -5.27 -6.17 7.02
C TYR A 181 -6.54 -6.69 6.34
N ALA A 182 -7.36 -7.50 7.01
CA ALA A 182 -8.55 -8.07 6.37
C ALA A 182 -9.51 -7.00 5.82
N PRO A 183 -9.80 -5.88 6.52
CA PRO A 183 -10.67 -4.84 5.97
C PRO A 183 -10.12 -4.20 4.69
N THR A 184 -8.82 -3.89 4.63
CA THR A 184 -8.19 -3.28 3.46
C THR A 184 -8.03 -4.26 2.29
N GLN A 185 -7.86 -5.54 2.58
CA GLN A 185 -7.87 -6.61 1.56
C GLN A 185 -9.25 -6.78 0.93
N VAL A 186 -10.33 -6.76 1.72
CA VAL A 186 -11.70 -6.81 1.17
C VAL A 186 -11.96 -5.60 0.28
N LEU A 187 -11.55 -4.40 0.70
CA LEU A 187 -11.65 -3.19 -0.13
C LEU A 187 -10.86 -3.34 -1.43
N ALA A 188 -9.64 -3.90 -1.38
CA ALA A 188 -8.83 -4.14 -2.55
C ALA A 188 -9.47 -5.10 -3.55
N GLU A 189 -10.09 -6.19 -3.07
CA GLU A 189 -10.82 -7.12 -3.92
C GLU A 189 -12.05 -6.46 -4.57
N VAL A 190 -12.76 -5.58 -3.85
CA VAL A 190 -13.85 -4.78 -4.42
C VAL A 190 -13.31 -3.90 -5.54
N PHE A 191 -12.23 -3.14 -5.32
CA PHE A 191 -11.65 -2.29 -6.37
C PHE A 191 -11.16 -3.08 -7.57
N LYS A 192 -10.51 -4.23 -7.36
CA LYS A 192 -10.12 -5.15 -8.43
C LYS A 192 -11.35 -5.63 -9.22
N GLY A 193 -12.43 -6.00 -8.54
CA GLY A 193 -13.70 -6.41 -9.16
C GLY A 193 -14.39 -5.30 -9.96
N LEU A 194 -14.11 -4.03 -9.66
CA LEU A 194 -14.57 -2.86 -10.41
C LEU A 194 -13.67 -2.50 -11.61
N GLY A 195 -12.65 -3.32 -11.89
CA GLY A 195 -11.74 -3.10 -13.02
C GLY A 195 -10.73 -1.98 -12.78
N PHE A 196 -10.34 -1.72 -11.53
CA PHE A 196 -9.11 -0.96 -11.25
C PHE A 196 -7.90 -1.89 -11.37
N ASP A 197 -6.77 -1.35 -11.83
CA ASP A 197 -5.50 -2.08 -11.98
C ASP A 197 -4.68 -2.06 -10.69
N GLY A 198 -5.02 -1.17 -9.75
CA GLY A 198 -4.35 -1.05 -8.47
C GLY A 198 -4.91 0.06 -7.59
N ILE A 199 -4.22 0.27 -6.47
CA ILE A 199 -4.57 1.24 -5.42
C ILE A 199 -3.37 2.14 -5.20
N ILE A 200 -3.60 3.46 -5.12
CA ILE A 200 -2.60 4.43 -4.68
C ILE A 200 -2.99 4.97 -3.30
N TYR A 201 -2.03 5.04 -2.38
CA TYR A 201 -2.25 5.45 -0.99
C TYR A 201 -1.00 6.13 -0.41
N ARG A 202 -1.18 6.95 0.64
CA ARG A 202 -0.08 7.71 1.23
C ARG A 202 0.97 6.78 1.84
N SER A 203 2.25 7.11 1.70
CA SER A 203 3.33 6.40 2.39
C SER A 203 3.21 6.59 3.90
N ALA A 204 3.52 5.55 4.67
CA ALA A 204 3.59 5.66 6.13
C ALA A 204 4.86 6.40 6.57
N PHE A 205 5.90 6.36 5.72
CA PHE A 205 7.24 6.85 6.00
C PHE A 205 7.64 7.92 4.97
N GLY A 206 7.97 9.12 5.44
CA GLY A 206 8.30 10.30 4.61
C GLY A 206 7.17 11.34 4.58
N THR A 207 7.50 12.60 4.25
CA THR A 207 6.54 13.72 4.35
C THR A 207 5.53 13.74 3.19
N ASP A 208 5.95 13.35 1.97
CA ASP A 208 5.14 13.59 0.75
C ASP A 208 5.15 12.42 -0.26
N GLY A 209 5.64 11.24 0.14
CA GLY A 209 5.66 10.04 -0.71
C GLY A 209 4.30 9.33 -0.76
N TYR A 210 4.07 8.59 -1.85
CA TYR A 210 2.95 7.66 -1.96
C TYR A 210 3.44 6.27 -2.38
N ASN A 211 2.69 5.28 -1.92
CA ASN A 211 2.83 3.90 -2.36
C ASN A 211 1.67 3.56 -3.29
N LEU A 212 1.89 2.55 -4.11
CA LEU A 212 0.83 1.92 -4.87
C LEU A 212 1.02 0.41 -4.90
N ALA A 213 -0.08 -0.30 -5.05
CA ALA A 213 -0.08 -1.73 -5.26
C ALA A 213 -0.82 -2.03 -6.57
N LEU A 214 -0.11 -2.61 -7.54
CA LEU A 214 -0.71 -3.12 -8.77
C LEU A 214 -1.17 -4.56 -8.53
N PHE A 215 -2.38 -4.88 -8.97
CA PHE A 215 -2.97 -6.20 -8.78
C PHE A 215 -2.37 -7.26 -9.69
N ASP A 216 -1.69 -6.85 -10.76
CA ASP A 216 -0.94 -7.71 -11.67
C ASP A 216 0.57 -7.42 -11.56
N LEU A 217 1.36 -8.48 -11.45
CA LEU A 217 2.81 -8.42 -11.33
C LEU A 217 3.49 -8.03 -12.65
N ASP A 218 2.80 -8.18 -13.77
CA ASP A 218 3.30 -7.85 -15.10
C ASP A 218 2.98 -6.43 -15.55
N SER A 219 2.22 -5.66 -14.76
CA SER A 219 1.92 -4.24 -15.05
C SER A 219 3.17 -3.34 -15.10
N ALA A 220 4.27 -3.74 -14.47
CA ALA A 220 5.54 -3.02 -14.51
C ALA A 220 6.75 -3.96 -14.46
N ASP A 221 7.85 -3.56 -15.10
CA ASP A 221 9.10 -4.30 -15.12
C ASP A 221 10.26 -3.50 -14.54
N PRO A 222 11.22 -4.16 -13.85
CA PRO A 222 12.42 -3.48 -13.36
C PRO A 222 13.35 -3.11 -14.52
N VAL A 223 13.71 -1.84 -14.64
CA VAL A 223 14.59 -1.31 -15.69
C VAL A 223 15.98 -0.90 -15.17
N GLY A 224 16.15 -0.74 -13.85
CA GLY A 224 17.44 -0.41 -13.22
C GLY A 224 17.51 -0.92 -11.77
N ARG A 225 18.72 -1.21 -11.27
CA ARG A 225 18.93 -1.75 -9.90
C ARG A 225 20.24 -1.28 -9.28
N TRP A 226 20.21 -1.01 -7.97
CA TRP A 226 21.35 -0.52 -7.19
C TRP A 226 21.35 -1.10 -5.77
N VAL A 227 22.52 -1.09 -5.12
CA VAL A 227 22.63 -1.38 -3.68
C VAL A 227 22.94 -0.10 -2.95
N TYR A 228 22.18 0.18 -1.90
CA TYR A 228 22.43 1.24 -0.94
C TYR A 228 22.81 0.65 0.40
N ARG A 229 23.65 1.36 1.16
CA ARG A 229 23.87 1.14 2.59
C ARG A 229 23.14 2.25 3.32
N VAL A 230 22.39 1.91 4.36
CA VAL A 230 21.74 2.91 5.21
C VAL A 230 22.81 3.51 6.12
N ASP A 231 23.10 4.79 5.93
CA ASP A 231 24.10 5.49 6.72
C ASP A 231 23.51 6.20 7.94
N ASP A 232 22.24 6.65 7.87
CA ASP A 232 21.55 7.32 8.97
C ASP A 232 20.02 7.11 8.89
N VAL A 233 19.32 7.25 10.03
CA VAL A 233 17.85 7.19 10.13
C VAL A 233 17.34 8.25 11.10
N ALA A 234 16.56 9.21 10.59
CA ALA A 234 15.92 10.25 11.39
C ALA A 234 14.51 9.83 11.84
N TYR A 235 14.21 10.00 13.13
CA TYR A 235 12.88 9.76 13.70
C TYR A 235 12.21 11.06 14.11
N LYS A 236 10.94 11.23 13.71
CA LYS A 236 10.06 12.27 14.25
C LYS A 236 9.13 11.63 15.27
N VAL A 237 9.14 12.14 16.51
CA VAL A 237 8.35 11.61 17.62
C VAL A 237 7.37 12.66 18.15
N SER A 238 6.23 12.20 18.64
CA SER A 238 5.22 13.01 19.34
C SER A 238 4.74 12.24 20.56
N ILE A 239 4.34 12.96 21.61
CA ILE A 239 3.71 12.37 22.78
C ILE A 239 2.26 12.05 22.42
N ASP A 240 1.85 10.81 22.59
CA ASP A 240 0.45 10.40 22.52
C ASP A 240 -0.28 11.00 23.74
N ARG A 241 -1.25 11.89 23.51
CA ARG A 241 -1.99 12.61 24.55
C ARG A 241 -3.46 12.25 24.51
#